data_AF-A0A932M9W1-F1
#
_entry.id   AF-A0A932M9W1-F1
#
_cell.length_a   1.000
_cell.length_b   1.000
_cell.length_c   1.000
_cell.angle_alpha   90.00
_cell.angle_beta   90.00
_cell.angle_gamma   90.00
#
_symmetry.space_group_name_H-M   'P 1'
#
loop_
_entity.id
_entity.type
_entity.pdbx_description
1 polymer ?
#
loop_
_entity_poly.entity_id
_entity_poly.type
_entity_poly.pdbx_seq_one_letter_code
_entity_poly.pdbx_strand_id
1 'polypeptide(L)'
;MSKRIYHKPLAIALLIIALLSPLALFAESSQETAGIGVGLTAGNMWFVPIKAISVVMGLTGGALSYVLTGGDTELTRQMWQDTTAGPYLITPDLARKSIGERPELKK
;
A
#
# COMPACT_ATOMS: atom_id res chain seq x y z
N MET A 1 26.71 20.07 27.83
CA MET A 1 26.22 18.71 27.51
C MET A 1 24.88 18.84 26.77
N SER A 2 24.91 18.90 25.43
CA SER A 2 23.75 19.25 24.61
C SER A 2 22.89 18.03 24.30
N LYS A 3 21.64 18.00 24.79
CA LYS A 3 20.64 16.99 24.42
C LYS A 3 20.28 17.22 22.94
N ARG A 4 20.86 16.44 22.02
CA ARG A 4 20.34 16.33 20.65
C ARG A 4 18.93 15.75 20.74
N ILE A 5 17.93 16.60 20.56
CA ILE A 5 16.54 16.17 20.57
C ILE A 5 16.27 15.40 19.27
N TYR A 6 16.00 14.10 19.41
CA TYR A 6 15.71 13.14 18.37
C TYR A 6 14.30 13.34 17.78
N HIS A 7 14.01 14.50 17.19
CA HIS A 7 12.69 14.77 16.59
C HIS A 7 12.44 13.96 15.30
N LYS A 8 13.49 13.65 14.53
CA LYS A 8 13.40 12.91 13.25
C LYS A 8 12.94 11.44 13.38
N PRO A 9 13.48 10.61 14.29
CA PRO A 9 12.99 9.23 14.42
C PRO A 9 11.57 9.17 14.96
N LEU A 10 11.13 10.16 15.76
CA LEU A 10 9.77 10.23 16.27
C LEU A 10 8.76 10.45 15.14
N ALA A 11 9.04 11.35 14.20
CA ALA A 11 8.17 11.58 13.05
C ALA A 11 8.05 10.36 12.13
N ILE A 12 9.17 9.64 11.92
CA ILE A 12 9.19 8.40 11.14
C ILE A 12 8.41 7.30 11.87
N ALA A 13 8.61 7.15 13.18
CA ALA A 13 7.86 6.18 13.98
C ALA A 13 6.36 6.49 13.98
N LEU A 14 5.96 7.76 14.08
CA LEU A 14 4.56 8.17 14.00
C LEU A 14 3.94 7.93 12.62
N LEU A 15 4.69 8.17 11.54
CA LEU A 15 4.23 7.86 10.18
C LEU A 15 4.05 6.35 10.00
N ILE A 16 4.99 5.56 10.50
CA ILE A 16 4.92 4.09 10.51
C ILE A 16 3.71 3.63 11.34
N ILE A 17 3.50 4.16 12.54
CA ILE A 17 2.34 3.85 13.39
C ILE A 17 1.02 4.25 12.72
N ALA A 18 0.98 5.39 12.02
CA ALA A 18 -0.20 5.80 11.25
C ALA A 18 -0.46 4.86 10.06
N LEU A 19 0.58 4.40 9.36
CA LEU A 19 0.48 3.41 8.27
C LEU A 19 0.14 2.00 8.77
N LEU A 20 0.57 1.65 9.99
CA LEU A 20 0.24 0.38 10.66
C LEU A 20 -1.07 0.45 11.46
N SER A 21 -1.70 1.62 11.55
CA SER A 21 -2.97 1.74 12.25
C SER A 21 -4.01 0.88 11.52
N PRO A 22 -4.66 -0.07 12.20
CA PRO A 22 -5.71 -0.84 11.56
C PRO A 22 -6.80 0.14 11.15
N LEU A 23 -6.93 0.36 9.84
CA LEU A 23 -8.11 0.98 9.25
C LEU A 23 -9.29 0.14 9.71
N ALA A 24 -10.03 0.64 10.71
CA ALA A 24 -11.17 -0.03 11.28
C ALA A 24 -12.30 -0.06 10.24
N LEU A 25 -12.23 -1.04 9.34
CA LEU A 25 -13.30 -1.39 8.43
C LEU A 25 -14.34 -2.18 9.25
N PHE A 26 -15.19 -1.45 9.97
CA PHE A 26 -16.30 -2.03 10.71
C PHE A 26 -17.29 -2.67 9.72
N ALA A 27 -17.50 -3.97 9.84
CA ALA A 27 -18.52 -4.70 9.11
C ALA A 27 -19.60 -5.18 10.10
N GLU A 28 -20.85 -4.91 9.74
CA GLU A 28 -22.05 -5.27 10.50
C GLU A 28 -22.20 -6.80 10.62
N SER A 29 -22.70 -7.25 11.76
CA SER A 29 -22.56 -8.60 12.35
C SER A 29 -22.98 -9.80 11.47
N SER A 30 -22.02 -10.72 11.24
CA SER A 30 -22.20 -12.16 11.01
C SER A 30 -20.82 -12.85 11.17
N GLN A 31 -20.74 -14.06 11.72
CA GLN A 31 -19.45 -14.74 11.99
C GLN A 31 -18.58 -14.90 10.73
N GLU A 32 -19.21 -15.13 9.56
CA GLU A 32 -18.53 -15.20 8.27
C GLU A 32 -17.96 -13.84 7.86
N THR A 33 -18.72 -12.77 8.06
CA THR A 33 -18.28 -11.38 7.84
C THR A 33 -17.14 -10.98 8.79
N ALA A 34 -17.15 -11.47 10.03
CA ALA A 34 -16.08 -11.25 10.99
C ALA A 34 -14.77 -11.95 10.55
N GLY A 35 -14.86 -13.17 10.02
CA GLY A 35 -13.71 -13.89 9.47
C GLY A 35 -13.07 -13.16 8.27
N ILE A 36 -13.91 -12.64 7.37
CA ILE A 36 -13.47 -11.79 6.25
C ILE A 36 -12.83 -10.51 6.79
N GLY A 37 -13.47 -9.83 7.75
CA GLY A 37 -12.94 -8.60 8.35
C GLY A 37 -11.57 -8.78 9.00
N VAL A 38 -11.38 -9.86 9.75
CA VAL A 38 -10.08 -10.20 10.37
C VAL A 38 -9.04 -10.53 9.31
N GLY A 39 -9.37 -11.35 8.32
CA GLY A 39 -8.46 -11.71 7.22
C GLY A 39 -8.01 -10.50 6.41
N LEU A 40 -8.93 -9.59 6.09
CA LEU A 40 -8.62 -8.35 5.39
C LEU A 40 -7.80 -7.38 6.25
N THR A 41 -8.08 -7.29 7.55
CA THR A 41 -7.29 -6.44 8.46
C THR A 41 -5.86 -6.94 8.57
N ALA A 42 -5.67 -8.24 8.82
CA ALA A 42 -4.35 -8.86 8.88
C ALA A 42 -3.59 -8.75 7.54
N GLY A 43 -4.29 -8.95 6.42
CA GLY A 43 -3.71 -8.80 5.09
C GLY A 43 -3.28 -7.36 4.80
N ASN A 44 -4.13 -6.37 5.10
CA ASN A 44 -3.81 -4.96 4.89
C ASN A 44 -2.73 -4.42 5.83
N MET A 45 -2.62 -4.96 7.05
CA MET A 45 -1.57 -4.60 8.01
C MET A 45 -0.16 -4.75 7.40
N TRP A 46 0.02 -5.71 6.49
CA TRP A 46 1.30 -5.93 5.79
C TRP A 46 1.30 -5.40 4.36
N PHE A 47 0.18 -5.53 3.65
CA PHE A 47 0.06 -5.11 2.25
C PHE A 47 0.25 -3.60 2.07
N VAL A 48 -0.40 -2.79 2.91
CA VAL A 48 -0.34 -1.32 2.83
C VAL A 48 1.09 -0.79 3.02
N PRO A 49 1.84 -1.14 4.09
CA PRO A 49 3.20 -0.64 4.24
C PRO A 49 4.13 -1.13 3.12
N ILE A 50 3.98 -2.37 2.64
CA ILE A 50 4.77 -2.85 1.50
C ILE A 50 4.46 -2.03 0.25
N LYS A 51 3.18 -1.78 -0.05
CA LYS A 51 2.78 -1.00 -1.21
C LYS A 51 3.32 0.43 -1.12
N ALA A 52 3.28 1.04 0.07
CA ALA A 52 3.86 2.36 0.31
C ALA A 52 5.37 2.38 0.03
N ILE A 53 6.12 1.38 0.52
CA ILE A 53 7.56 1.25 0.25
C ILE A 53 7.82 1.10 -1.26
N SER A 54 7.05 0.25 -1.94
CA SER A 54 7.16 0.05 -3.40
C SER A 54 6.94 1.34 -4.17
N VAL A 55 5.93 2.13 -3.80
CA VAL A 55 5.66 3.44 -4.43
C VAL A 55 6.80 4.42 -4.17
N VAL A 56 7.32 4.53 -2.95
CA VAL A 56 8.45 5.43 -2.65
C VAL A 56 9.69 5.04 -3.45
N MET A 57 9.99 3.74 -3.53
CA MET A 57 11.11 3.21 -4.32
C MET A 57 10.92 3.50 -5.81
N GLY A 58 9.72 3.30 -6.34
CA GLY A 58 9.40 3.63 -7.73
C GLY A 58 9.47 5.10 -8.05
N LEU A 59 8.96 5.96 -7.16
CA LEU A 59 9.00 7.41 -7.32
C LEU A 59 10.44 7.93 -7.35
N THR A 60 11.24 7.52 -6.36
CA THR A 60 12.65 7.91 -6.25
C THR A 60 13.50 7.31 -7.38
N GLY A 61 13.31 6.02 -7.69
CA GLY A 61 13.99 5.35 -8.79
C GLY A 61 13.64 5.95 -10.15
N GLY A 62 12.37 6.26 -10.41
CA GLY A 62 11.93 6.92 -11.63
C GLY A 62 12.51 8.35 -11.75
N ALA A 63 12.54 9.12 -10.68
CA ALA A 63 13.16 10.45 -10.68
C ALA A 63 14.67 10.40 -10.95
N LEU A 64 15.38 9.43 -10.36
CA LEU A 64 16.80 9.20 -10.64
C LEU A 64 17.01 8.76 -12.10
N SER A 65 16.15 7.87 -12.59
CA SER A 65 16.15 7.43 -13.99
C SER A 65 16.05 8.63 -14.93
N TYR A 66 15.07 9.51 -14.73
CA TYR A 66 14.90 10.73 -15.51
C TYR A 66 16.18 11.57 -15.60
N VAL A 67 16.86 11.79 -14.46
CA VAL A 67 18.08 12.60 -14.41
C VAL A 67 19.24 11.89 -15.12
N LEU A 68 19.42 10.59 -14.88
CA LEU A 68 20.55 9.82 -15.41
C LEU A 68 20.43 9.51 -16.90
N THR A 69 19.22 9.43 -17.44
CA THR A 69 18.97 9.21 -18.87
C THR A 69 18.91 10.50 -19.69
N GLY A 70 19.11 11.66 -19.06
CA GLY A 70 19.05 12.95 -19.75
C GLY A 70 17.62 13.41 -20.07
N GLY A 71 16.62 12.95 -19.32
CA GLY A 71 15.24 13.39 -19.43
C GLY A 71 14.32 12.39 -20.13
N ASP A 72 14.60 11.08 -20.08
CA ASP A 72 13.70 10.07 -20.64
C ASP A 72 12.40 9.98 -19.82
N THR A 73 11.37 10.69 -20.32
CA THR A 73 10.03 10.72 -19.72
C THR A 73 9.30 9.40 -19.86
N GLU A 74 9.58 8.60 -20.88
CA GLU A 74 8.86 7.36 -21.16
C GLU A 74 9.27 6.28 -20.17
N LEU A 75 10.58 6.09 -19.99
CA LEU A 75 11.12 5.17 -18.99
C LEU A 75 10.68 5.56 -17.57
N THR A 76 10.75 6.86 -17.26
CA THR A 76 10.32 7.39 -15.95
C THR A 76 8.85 7.13 -15.69
N ARG A 77 8.00 7.41 -16.69
CA ARG A 77 6.55 7.19 -16.62
C ARG A 77 6.23 5.71 -16.43
N GLN A 78 6.92 4.82 -17.14
CA GLN A 78 6.73 3.37 -17.00
C GLN A 78 7.06 2.91 -15.57
N MET A 79 8.18 3.34 -15.00
CA MET A 79 8.54 2.99 -13.61
C MET A 79 7.51 3.49 -12.60
N TRP A 80 7.03 4.72 -12.77
CA TRP A 80 5.98 5.25 -11.90
C TRP A 80 4.67 4.50 -12.05
N GLN A 81 4.28 4.14 -13.27
CA GLN A 81 3.08 3.33 -13.50
C GLN A 81 3.21 1.95 -12.86
N ASP A 82 4.33 1.25 -13.04
CA ASP A 82 4.52 -0.11 -12.51
C ASP A 82 4.43 -0.17 -10.98
N THR A 83 4.87 0.89 -10.29
CA THR A 83 4.89 0.94 -8.83
C THR A 83 3.63 1.53 -8.22
N THR A 84 2.98 2.50 -8.89
CA THR A 84 1.76 3.15 -8.40
C THR A 84 0.47 2.47 -8.85
N ALA A 85 0.50 1.72 -9.95
CA ALA A 85 -0.71 1.05 -10.45
C ALA A 85 -1.22 -0.04 -9.49
N GLY A 86 -2.51 -0.33 -9.62
CA GLY A 86 -3.17 -1.39 -8.88
C GLY A 86 -3.79 -0.95 -7.55
N PRO A 87 -4.39 -1.91 -6.82
CA PRO A 87 -5.10 -1.63 -5.58
C PRO A 87 -4.13 -1.28 -4.44
N TYR A 88 -4.53 -0.33 -3.61
CA TYR A 88 -3.79 0.09 -2.42
C TYR A 88 -4.28 -0.59 -1.12
N LEU A 89 -5.47 -1.17 -1.17
CA LEU A 89 -6.08 -1.92 -0.09
C LEU A 89 -6.62 -3.24 -0.62
N ILE A 90 -6.50 -4.29 0.17
CA ILE A 90 -7.19 -5.55 -0.04
C ILE A 90 -8.64 -5.34 0.39
N THR A 91 -9.54 -5.29 -0.59
CA THR A 91 -11.00 -5.22 -0.37
C THR A 91 -11.62 -6.62 -0.46
N PRO A 92 -12.84 -6.83 0.08
CA PRO A 92 -13.53 -8.11 -0.04
C PRO A 92 -13.72 -8.55 -1.50
N ASP A 93 -14.07 -7.62 -2.40
CA ASP A 93 -14.27 -7.92 -3.82
C ASP A 93 -12.96 -8.31 -4.51
N LEU A 94 -11.85 -7.66 -4.16
CA LEU A 94 -10.53 -8.02 -4.67
C LEU A 94 -10.11 -9.40 -4.17
N ALA A 95 -10.36 -9.70 -2.89
CA ALA A 95 -10.06 -11.01 -2.30
C ALA A 95 -10.85 -12.12 -2.99
N ARG A 96 -12.16 -11.93 -3.24
CA ARG A 96 -13.01 -12.86 -4.00
C ARG A 96 -12.51 -13.05 -5.44
N LYS A 97 -12.16 -11.95 -6.12
CA LYS A 97 -11.59 -12.00 -7.47
C LYS A 97 -10.27 -12.78 -7.52
N SER A 98 -9.46 -12.70 -6.46
CA SER A 98 -8.17 -13.38 -6.37
C SER A 98 -8.27 -14.90 -6.23
N ILE A 99 -9.36 -15.42 -5.64
CA ILE A 99 -9.63 -16.87 -5.53
C ILE A 99 -10.38 -17.44 -6.75
N GLY A 100 -10.51 -16.65 -7.82
CA GLY A 100 -11.15 -17.10 -9.06
C GLY A 100 -12.65 -16.82 -9.16
N GLU A 101 -13.26 -16.15 -8.18
CA GLU A 101 -14.64 -15.67 -8.36
C GLU A 101 -14.66 -14.54 -9.38
N ARG A 102 -15.34 -14.77 -10.50
CA ARG A 102 -15.54 -13.79 -11.57
C ARG A 102 -17.02 -13.45 -11.67
N PRO A 103 -17.54 -12.53 -10.83
CA PRO A 103 -18.95 -12.13 -10.87
C PRO A 103 -19.36 -11.59 -12.25
N GLU A 104 -18.41 -11.04 -13.02
CA GLU A 104 -18.62 -10.58 -14.39
C GLU A 104 -18.95 -11.70 -15.40
N LEU A 105 -18.64 -12.96 -15.08
CA LEU A 105 -18.87 -14.13 -15.95
C LEU A 105 -20.14 -14.92 -15.58
N LYS A 106 -20.83 -14.55 -14.49
CA LYS A 106 -22.05 -15.23 -14.01
C LYS A 106 -23.34 -14.68 -14.64
N LYS A 107 -23.28 -14.18 -15.88
CA LYS A 107 -24.47 -13.75 -16.64
C LYS A 107 -25.14 -14.91 -17.35
#